data_AF-A0A2A2JCY5-F1
#
_entry.id   AF-A0A2A2JCY5-F1
#
_cell.length_a   1.000
_cell.length_b   1.000
_cell.length_c   1.000
_cell.angle_alpha   90.00
_cell.angle_beta   90.00
_cell.angle_gamma   90.00
#
_symmetry.space_group_name_H-M   'P 1'
#
loop_
_entity.id
_entity.type
_entity.pdbx_description
1 polymer ?
#
loop_
_entity_poly.entity_id
_entity_poly.type
_entity_poly.pdbx_seq_one_letter_code
_entity_poly.pdbx_strand_id
1 'polypeptide(L)'
;MAEEQPIRPGQPVVTGLSPTEGNPGTIVTIRGENLGNEQSDLLMLIICGIDCLHTARWKSASKIVARIGRANRGLGEVKIATKSGGRGVSNVKFRVLIRQIGPTEESPVWVDETTTVPGRGEVAEVIDSSGEYDALGLKPQRRLDSAAVAREFPDSSSDLRMVNFNPQMYLLENHGETSLDDLRRAMVNMERAKLEDVKKNENMHKAF
;
A
#
# COMPACT_ATOMS: atom_id res chain seq x y z
N MET A 1 31.87 34.48 15.81
CA MET A 1 32.25 35.19 14.58
C MET A 1 32.74 34.14 13.60
N ALA A 2 31.98 33.84 12.55
CA ALA A 2 32.41 32.88 11.54
C ALA A 2 33.36 33.61 10.60
N GLU A 3 34.60 33.14 10.55
CA GLU A 3 35.66 33.69 9.71
C GLU A 3 35.33 33.35 8.25
N GLU A 4 34.90 34.36 7.49
CA GLU A 4 34.71 34.24 6.04
C GLU A 4 36.09 34.06 5.41
N GLN A 5 36.47 32.80 5.14
CA GLN A 5 37.72 32.54 4.44
C GLN A 5 37.62 33.11 3.01
N PRO A 6 38.63 33.87 2.55
CA PRO A 6 38.59 34.48 1.23
C PRO A 6 38.50 33.41 0.14
N ILE A 7 37.55 33.60 -0.78
CA ILE A 7 37.35 32.71 -1.93
C ILE A 7 38.63 32.74 -2.78
N ARG A 8 39.27 31.58 -2.95
CA ARG A 8 40.48 31.46 -3.76
C ARG A 8 40.14 31.42 -5.26
N PRO A 9 41.01 31.94 -6.14
CA PRO A 9 40.81 31.81 -7.58
C PRO A 9 40.75 30.33 -7.99
N GLY A 10 39.71 29.94 -8.74
CA GLY A 10 39.49 28.55 -9.16
C GLY A 10 38.83 27.65 -8.10
N GLN A 11 38.49 28.19 -6.92
CA GLN A 11 37.73 27.46 -5.91
C GLN A 11 36.27 27.24 -6.38
N PRO A 12 35.67 26.05 -6.16
CA PRO A 12 34.27 25.83 -6.48
C PRO A 12 33.36 26.68 -5.59
N VAL A 13 32.42 27.41 -6.18
CA VAL A 13 31.47 28.24 -5.43
C VAL A 13 30.05 27.82 -5.80
N VAL A 14 29.26 27.41 -4.81
CA VAL A 14 27.85 27.08 -4.99
C VAL A 14 26.99 28.30 -4.67
N THR A 15 26.29 28.79 -5.68
CA THR A 15 25.45 30.01 -5.61
C THR A 15 23.96 29.71 -5.57
N GLY A 16 23.52 28.54 -6.02
CA GLY A 16 22.09 28.22 -6.12
C GLY A 16 21.77 26.73 -6.11
N LEU A 17 20.57 26.41 -5.61
CA LEU A 17 19.98 25.08 -5.64
C LEU A 17 18.57 25.16 -6.24
N SER A 18 18.20 24.17 -7.04
CA SER A 18 16.85 24.05 -7.59
C SER A 18 16.41 22.59 -7.58
N PRO A 19 15.39 22.23 -6.77
CA PRO A 19 14.73 23.05 -5.76
C PRO A 19 15.63 23.34 -4.54
N THR A 20 15.25 24.31 -3.70
CA THR A 20 15.91 24.62 -2.41
C THR A 20 15.40 23.75 -1.26
N GLU A 21 14.31 23.03 -1.47
CA GLU A 21 13.71 22.11 -0.51
C GLU A 21 13.09 20.90 -1.19
N GLY A 22 12.91 19.81 -0.44
CA GLY A 22 12.30 18.59 -0.96
C GLY A 22 12.45 17.39 -0.04
N ASN A 23 11.74 16.31 -0.37
CA ASN A 23 11.81 15.04 0.35
C ASN A 23 13.08 14.24 -0.03
N PRO A 24 13.53 13.28 0.79
CA PRO A 24 14.52 12.28 0.37
C PRO A 24 14.17 11.68 -1.00
N GLY A 25 15.15 11.58 -1.89
CA GLY A 25 14.94 11.16 -3.29
C GLY A 25 14.73 12.31 -4.29
N THR A 26 14.56 13.55 -3.82
CA THR A 26 14.45 14.74 -4.70
C THR A 26 15.73 14.92 -5.52
N ILE A 27 15.56 15.23 -6.81
CA ILE A 27 16.67 15.56 -7.70
C ILE A 27 16.92 17.06 -7.60
N VAL A 28 18.13 17.43 -7.17
CA VAL A 28 18.55 18.82 -7.00
C VAL A 28 19.56 19.19 -8.06
N THR A 29 19.31 20.32 -8.71
CA THR A 29 20.26 20.99 -9.59
C THR A 29 21.05 22.01 -8.80
N ILE A 30 22.35 21.81 -8.73
CA ILE A 30 23.33 22.69 -8.09
C ILE A 30 23.90 23.62 -9.15
N ARG A 31 23.83 24.93 -8.90
CA ARG A 31 24.40 25.98 -9.74
C ARG A 31 25.52 26.70 -9.01
N GLY A 32 26.51 27.13 -9.77
CA GLY A 32 27.71 27.72 -9.21
C GLY A 32 28.77 28.05 -10.25
N GLU A 33 29.99 28.21 -9.78
CA GLU A 33 31.18 28.49 -10.57
C GLU A 33 32.28 27.49 -10.19
N ASN A 34 33.14 27.13 -11.14
CA ASN A 34 34.27 26.21 -10.96
C ASN A 34 33.87 24.87 -10.30
N LEU A 35 32.69 24.32 -10.63
CA LEU A 35 32.18 23.04 -10.11
C LEU A 35 32.86 21.81 -10.74
N GLY A 36 34.12 21.98 -11.17
CA GLY A 36 34.94 20.97 -11.81
C GLY A 36 34.87 20.99 -13.34
N ASN A 37 35.85 20.34 -13.96
CA ASN A 37 36.01 20.29 -15.42
C ASN A 37 35.40 19.04 -16.07
N GLU A 38 35.22 17.97 -15.29
CA GLU A 38 34.66 16.69 -15.75
C GLU A 38 34.04 15.92 -14.57
N GLN A 39 33.35 14.81 -14.83
CA GLN A 39 32.72 13.99 -13.80
C GLN A 39 33.72 13.43 -12.78
N SER A 40 34.90 12.99 -13.22
CA SER A 40 35.99 12.48 -12.37
C SER A 40 36.69 13.54 -11.53
N ASP A 41 36.50 14.81 -11.87
CA ASP A 41 37.03 15.93 -11.09
C ASP A 41 36.24 16.15 -9.79
N LEU A 42 35.00 15.66 -9.72
CA LEU A 42 34.16 15.74 -8.53
C LEU A 42 34.60 14.68 -7.50
N LEU A 43 35.20 15.12 -6.39
CA LEU A 43 35.71 14.23 -5.34
C LEU A 43 34.74 14.05 -4.17
N MET A 44 33.93 15.07 -3.90
CA MET A 44 32.98 15.07 -2.78
C MET A 44 31.77 15.92 -3.14
N LEU A 45 30.58 15.39 -2.86
CA LEU A 45 29.35 16.17 -2.81
C LEU A 45 28.52 15.71 -1.62
N ILE A 46 28.40 16.56 -0.61
CA ILE A 46 27.60 16.28 0.59
C ILE A 46 26.45 17.30 0.65
N ILE A 47 25.22 16.82 0.75
CA ILE A 47 24.02 17.67 0.91
C ILE A 47 23.32 17.23 2.19
N CYS A 48 23.13 18.16 3.13
CA CYS A 48 22.49 17.87 4.43
C CYS A 48 23.14 16.71 5.21
N GLY A 49 24.48 16.60 5.13
CA GLY A 49 25.25 15.55 5.79
C GLY A 49 25.24 14.20 5.07
N ILE A 50 24.58 14.09 3.92
CA ILE A 50 24.52 12.85 3.12
C ILE A 50 25.44 12.94 1.91
N ASP A 51 26.27 11.92 1.73
CA ASP A 51 27.09 11.76 0.54
C ASP A 51 26.19 11.49 -0.69
N CYS A 52 26.21 12.44 -1.62
CA CYS A 52 25.45 12.41 -2.86
C CYS A 52 26.35 12.16 -4.08
N LEU A 53 27.66 11.91 -3.89
CA LEU A 53 28.64 11.77 -4.96
C LEU A 53 28.25 10.68 -5.98
N HIS A 54 27.78 9.53 -5.51
CA HIS A 54 27.42 8.40 -6.38
C HIS A 54 26.27 8.74 -7.35
N THR A 55 25.34 9.60 -6.91
CA THR A 55 24.21 10.05 -7.73
C THR A 55 24.51 11.32 -8.52
N ALA A 56 25.64 11.97 -8.25
CA ALA A 56 26.02 13.21 -8.89
C ALA A 56 26.31 12.98 -10.38
N ARG A 57 25.76 13.88 -11.19
CA ARG A 57 25.97 13.97 -12.62
C ARG A 57 26.44 15.39 -12.92
N TRP A 58 27.74 15.52 -13.16
CA TRP A 58 28.34 16.73 -13.66
C TRP A 58 27.82 17.01 -15.08
N LYS A 59 27.43 18.25 -15.35
CA LYS A 59 26.93 18.69 -16.66
C LYS A 59 27.81 19.76 -17.28
N SER A 60 28.35 20.64 -16.46
CA SER A 60 29.23 21.73 -16.86
C SER A 60 29.91 22.31 -15.61
N ALA A 61 30.93 23.14 -15.79
CA ALA A 61 31.61 23.84 -14.69
C ALA A 61 30.69 24.74 -13.83
N SER A 62 29.45 24.99 -14.27
CA SER A 62 28.43 25.74 -13.52
C SER A 62 27.20 24.93 -13.11
N LYS A 63 27.17 23.61 -13.38
CA LYS A 63 25.98 22.79 -13.15
C LYS A 63 26.30 21.33 -12.80
N ILE A 64 25.77 20.89 -11.68
CA ILE A 64 25.75 19.48 -11.26
C ILE A 64 24.30 19.12 -10.90
N VAL A 65 23.88 17.92 -11.26
CA VAL A 65 22.58 17.37 -10.86
C VAL A 65 22.84 16.18 -9.95
N ALA A 66 22.21 16.14 -8.77
CA ALA A 66 22.37 15.03 -7.82
C ALA A 66 21.03 14.67 -7.19
N ARG A 67 20.90 13.41 -6.78
CA ARG A 67 19.71 12.94 -6.05
C ARG A 67 20.04 12.93 -4.55
N ILE A 68 19.17 13.54 -3.76
CA ILE A 68 19.33 13.53 -2.30
C ILE A 68 19.01 12.14 -1.77
N GLY A 69 19.93 11.59 -0.98
CA GLY A 69 19.75 10.31 -0.30
C GLY A 69 18.79 10.39 0.89
N ARG A 70 18.85 9.39 1.77
CA ARG A 70 18.10 9.41 3.03
C ARG A 70 18.71 10.43 3.98
N ALA A 71 18.11 11.61 4.09
CA ALA A 71 18.56 12.69 4.95
C ALA A 71 17.55 12.96 6.08
N ASN A 72 18.04 13.48 7.21
CA ASN A 72 17.21 13.90 8.32
C ASN A 72 16.45 15.18 7.99
N ARG A 73 15.27 15.36 8.60
CA ARG A 73 14.48 16.59 8.47
C ARG A 73 15.28 17.80 8.93
N GLY A 74 15.26 18.87 8.16
CA GLY A 74 15.83 20.15 8.56
C GLY A 74 16.63 20.84 7.48
N LEU A 75 17.28 21.94 7.87
CA LEU A 75 18.12 22.74 7.00
C LEU A 75 19.56 22.24 7.08
N GLY A 76 20.14 21.90 5.93
CA GLY A 76 21.51 21.41 5.84
C GLY A 76 22.33 22.21 4.82
N GLU A 77 23.63 22.26 5.08
CA GLU A 77 24.62 22.85 4.19
C GLU A 77 24.92 21.95 2.98
N VAL A 78 25.51 22.56 1.95
CA VAL A 78 26.03 21.86 0.76
C VAL A 78 27.54 21.97 0.76
N LYS A 79 28.25 20.85 0.79
CA LYS A 79 29.72 20.81 0.67
C LYS A 79 30.10 20.16 -0.63
N ILE A 80 31.04 20.78 -1.32
CA ILE A 80 31.60 20.27 -2.57
C ILE A 80 33.12 20.28 -2.48
N ALA A 81 33.77 19.29 -3.07
CA ALA A 81 35.21 19.34 -3.32
C ALA A 81 35.51 18.78 -4.72
N THR A 82 36.39 19.46 -5.44
CA THR A 82 36.90 19.03 -6.73
C THR A 82 38.40 18.80 -6.67
N LYS A 83 38.94 18.01 -7.59
CA LYS A 83 40.39 17.75 -7.69
C LYS A 83 41.12 19.00 -8.20
N SER A 84 40.51 19.75 -9.11
CA SER A 84 41.05 20.98 -9.69
C SER A 84 41.02 22.18 -8.74
N GLY A 85 39.90 22.40 -8.04
CA GLY A 85 39.63 23.60 -7.23
C GLY A 85 39.64 23.37 -5.71
N GLY A 86 39.85 22.13 -5.26
CA GLY A 86 39.85 21.77 -3.85
C GLY A 86 38.47 21.88 -3.21
N ARG A 87 38.43 22.22 -1.92
CA ARG A 87 37.18 22.40 -1.16
C ARG A 87 36.47 23.68 -1.61
N GLY A 88 35.22 23.55 -2.01
CA GLY A 88 34.37 24.68 -2.39
C GLY A 88 33.68 25.36 -1.22
N VAL A 89 33.09 26.51 -1.52
CA VAL A 89 32.25 27.31 -0.61
C VAL A 89 30.81 27.23 -1.08
N SER A 90 29.85 27.17 -0.15
CA SER A 90 28.43 27.27 -0.47
C SER A 90 27.77 28.36 0.35
N ASN A 91 26.98 29.19 -0.34
CA ASN A 91 26.20 30.26 0.30
C ASN A 91 24.73 29.84 0.50
N VAL A 92 24.39 28.61 0.12
CA VAL A 92 23.03 28.10 0.05
C VAL A 92 22.89 26.86 0.90
N LYS A 93 21.68 26.68 1.43
CA LYS A 93 21.30 25.54 2.25
C LYS A 93 20.11 24.84 1.60
N PHE A 94 20.06 23.53 1.75
CA PHE A 94 18.92 22.72 1.30
C PHE A 94 18.05 22.37 2.50
N ARG A 95 16.72 22.41 2.34
CA ARG A 95 15.78 21.98 3.38
C ARG A 95 15.18 20.63 3.04
N VAL A 96 15.50 19.64 3.86
CA VAL A 96 14.89 18.31 3.76
C VAL A 96 13.54 18.34 4.47
N LEU A 97 12.51 18.08 3.68
CA LEU A 97 11.16 17.84 4.16
C LEU A 97 11.01 16.33 4.39
N ILE A 98 10.26 15.96 5.42
CA ILE A 98 9.77 14.59 5.56
C ILE A 98 8.27 14.69 5.43
N ARG A 99 7.70 14.00 4.44
CA ARG A 99 6.26 13.89 4.27
C ARG A 99 5.69 13.25 5.53
N GLN A 100 4.94 14.02 6.31
CA GLN A 100 4.09 13.46 7.35
C GLN A 100 2.82 13.02 6.65
N ILE A 101 2.65 11.71 6.51
CA ILE A 101 1.45 11.13 5.90
C ILE A 101 0.31 11.32 6.89
N GLY A 102 -0.74 12.03 6.47
CA GLY A 102 -1.92 12.25 7.28
C GLY A 102 -2.74 10.96 7.41
N PRO A 103 -3.58 10.81 8.45
CA PRO A 103 -4.44 9.64 8.62
C PRO A 103 -5.39 9.40 7.43
N THR A 104 -5.71 10.44 6.67
CA THR A 104 -6.62 10.42 5.53
C THR A 104 -5.91 10.54 4.18
N GLU A 105 -4.59 10.37 4.13
CA GLU A 105 -3.85 10.45 2.87
C GLU A 105 -4.01 9.14 2.08
N GLU A 106 -4.55 9.25 0.87
CA GLU A 106 -4.74 8.11 -0.03
C GLU A 106 -3.38 7.51 -0.45
N SER A 107 -3.25 6.19 -0.30
CA SER A 107 -2.07 5.44 -0.73
C SER A 107 -2.33 4.81 -2.11
N PRO A 108 -1.45 5.02 -3.11
CA PRO A 108 -1.54 4.34 -4.41
C PRO A 108 -1.05 2.88 -4.34
N VAL A 109 -0.50 2.46 -3.19
CA VAL A 109 -0.08 1.09 -2.95
C VAL A 109 -1.28 0.29 -2.46
N TRP A 110 -1.73 -0.65 -3.29
CA TRP A 110 -2.62 -1.71 -2.85
C TRP A 110 -1.83 -2.64 -1.93
N VAL A 111 -2.16 -2.62 -0.64
CA VAL A 111 -1.61 -3.55 0.32
C VAL A 111 -2.35 -4.87 0.14
N ASP A 112 -1.62 -5.97 -0.01
CA ASP A 112 -2.23 -7.29 0.07
C ASP A 112 -2.69 -7.54 1.52
N GLU A 113 -3.99 -7.40 1.72
CA GLU A 113 -4.64 -7.48 3.02
C GLU A 113 -4.63 -8.93 3.58
N THR A 114 -4.23 -9.94 2.80
CA THR A 114 -4.08 -11.32 3.29
C THR A 114 -2.85 -11.49 4.20
N THR A 115 -1.82 -10.66 4.01
CA THR A 115 -0.52 -10.83 4.69
C THR A 115 -0.26 -9.79 5.78
N THR A 116 -0.86 -8.60 5.66
CA THR A 116 -0.41 -7.42 6.42
C THR A 116 -1.18 -7.16 7.71
N VAL A 117 -2.38 -7.74 7.85
CA VAL A 117 -3.22 -7.61 9.04
C VAL A 117 -3.29 -8.96 9.77
N PRO A 118 -2.64 -9.11 10.93
CA PRO A 118 -2.76 -10.32 11.75
C PRO A 118 -4.24 -10.55 12.09
N GLY A 119 -4.76 -11.74 11.76
CA GLY A 119 -6.17 -12.10 11.97
C GLY A 119 -7.09 -11.88 10.76
N ARG A 120 -6.65 -11.25 9.66
CA ARG A 120 -7.45 -11.16 8.42
C ARG A 120 -7.21 -12.32 7.45
N GLY A 121 -6.23 -13.18 7.72
CA GLY A 121 -6.22 -14.55 7.20
C GLY A 121 -7.35 -15.42 7.77
N GLU A 122 -8.06 -14.93 8.80
CA GLU A 122 -9.38 -15.42 9.21
C GLU A 122 -10.51 -14.56 8.64
N VAL A 123 -10.32 -13.88 7.49
CA VAL A 123 -11.42 -13.86 6.55
C VAL A 123 -11.64 -15.33 6.30
N ALA A 124 -12.67 -15.89 6.95
CA ALA A 124 -13.17 -17.21 6.66
C ALA A 124 -12.98 -17.35 5.17
N GLU A 125 -12.18 -18.33 4.72
CA GLU A 125 -12.28 -18.75 3.33
C GLU A 125 -13.78 -18.65 3.07
N VAL A 126 -14.19 -17.78 2.14
CA VAL A 126 -15.51 -17.97 1.58
C VAL A 126 -15.33 -19.37 1.07
N ILE A 127 -15.78 -20.33 1.87
CA ILE A 127 -15.91 -21.70 1.48
C ILE A 127 -16.85 -21.47 0.34
N ASP A 128 -16.26 -21.35 -0.84
CA ASP A 128 -16.96 -21.58 -2.05
C ASP A 128 -17.51 -22.95 -1.77
N SER A 129 -18.80 -22.98 -1.42
CA SER A 129 -19.55 -24.17 -1.09
C SER A 129 -19.73 -24.95 -2.39
N SER A 130 -18.60 -25.27 -3.02
CA SER A 130 -18.37 -26.36 -3.92
C SER A 130 -18.39 -27.70 -3.15
N GLY A 131 -18.48 -27.66 -1.82
CA GLY A 131 -18.40 -28.82 -0.95
C GLY A 131 -19.71 -29.58 -0.77
N GLU A 132 -20.21 -30.22 -1.82
CA GLU A 132 -21.12 -31.39 -1.81
C GLU A 132 -22.49 -31.31 -1.08
N TYR A 133 -22.68 -30.42 -0.10
CA TYR A 133 -23.83 -30.28 0.79
C TYR A 133 -24.17 -28.79 0.97
N ASP A 134 -25.46 -28.48 1.07
CA ASP A 134 -26.02 -27.15 1.21
C ASP A 134 -26.14 -26.69 2.68
N ALA A 135 -26.80 -25.54 2.91
CA ALA A 135 -27.06 -25.01 4.25
C ALA A 135 -27.93 -25.94 5.12
N LEU A 136 -28.66 -26.87 4.50
CA LEU A 136 -29.44 -27.90 5.17
C LEU A 136 -28.60 -29.15 5.53
N GLY A 137 -27.36 -29.23 5.03
CA GLY A 137 -26.49 -30.39 5.15
C GLY A 137 -26.91 -31.53 4.23
N LEU A 138 -27.63 -31.22 3.15
CA LEU A 138 -28.09 -32.15 2.14
C LEU A 138 -27.44 -31.83 0.80
N LYS A 139 -27.29 -32.85 -0.05
CA LYS A 139 -26.80 -32.64 -1.41
C LYS A 139 -27.91 -32.06 -2.28
N PRO A 140 -27.73 -30.88 -2.91
CA PRO A 140 -28.77 -30.29 -3.74
C PRO A 140 -29.02 -31.16 -4.99
N GLN A 141 -30.30 -31.40 -5.26
CA GLN A 141 -30.81 -32.15 -6.41
C GLN A 141 -31.59 -31.19 -7.29
N ARG A 142 -30.89 -30.41 -8.12
CA ARG A 142 -31.52 -29.45 -9.04
C ARG A 142 -32.32 -30.19 -10.10
N ARG A 143 -33.65 -30.21 -9.95
CA ARG A 143 -34.54 -31.08 -10.74
C ARG A 143 -35.78 -30.38 -11.27
N LEU A 144 -36.41 -29.48 -10.52
CA LEU A 144 -37.61 -28.79 -10.97
C LEU A 144 -37.29 -27.75 -12.05
N ASP A 145 -38.16 -27.65 -13.06
CA ASP A 145 -38.03 -26.66 -14.13
C ASP A 145 -38.17 -25.25 -13.53
N SER A 146 -37.06 -24.52 -13.47
CA SER A 146 -36.99 -23.17 -12.90
C SER A 146 -38.06 -22.23 -13.46
N ALA A 147 -38.50 -22.43 -14.71
CA ALA A 147 -39.56 -21.62 -15.30
C ALA A 147 -40.95 -21.86 -14.66
N ALA A 148 -41.25 -23.10 -14.28
CA ALA A 148 -42.52 -23.44 -13.62
C ALA A 148 -42.57 -22.89 -12.20
N VAL A 149 -41.45 -22.99 -11.47
CA VAL A 149 -41.35 -22.48 -10.10
C VAL A 149 -41.37 -20.94 -10.08
N ALA A 150 -40.69 -20.29 -11.03
CA ALA A 150 -40.70 -18.82 -11.16
C ALA A 150 -42.10 -18.25 -11.45
N ARG A 151 -42.99 -19.03 -12.07
CA ARG A 151 -44.38 -18.62 -12.32
C ARG A 151 -45.24 -18.62 -11.05
N GLU A 152 -44.96 -19.52 -10.10
CA GLU A 152 -45.68 -19.64 -8.83
C GLU A 152 -45.17 -18.61 -7.79
N PHE A 153 -43.89 -18.24 -7.87
CA PHE A 153 -43.24 -17.29 -6.96
C PHE A 153 -42.68 -16.07 -7.73
N PRO A 154 -43.55 -15.14 -8.19
CA PRO A 154 -43.10 -13.94 -8.87
C PRO A 154 -42.25 -13.06 -7.94
N ASP A 155 -41.25 -12.38 -8.50
CA ASP A 155 -40.32 -11.48 -7.81
C ASP A 155 -39.57 -12.08 -6.61
N SER A 156 -39.54 -13.41 -6.48
CA SER A 156 -38.80 -14.14 -5.45
C SER A 156 -37.53 -14.77 -6.03
N SER A 157 -36.54 -15.02 -5.18
CA SER A 157 -35.29 -15.68 -5.57
C SER A 157 -35.01 -16.89 -4.69
N SER A 158 -34.42 -17.93 -5.28
CA SER A 158 -33.84 -19.06 -4.52
C SER A 158 -32.41 -18.79 -4.10
N ASP A 159 -31.78 -17.71 -4.56
CA ASP A 159 -30.41 -17.39 -4.17
C ASP A 159 -30.38 -16.84 -2.73
N LEU A 160 -29.65 -17.54 -1.85
CA LEU A 160 -29.45 -17.21 -0.44
C LEU A 160 -28.87 -15.80 -0.23
N ARG A 161 -28.23 -15.22 -1.26
CA ARG A 161 -27.59 -13.91 -1.21
C ARG A 161 -28.55 -12.77 -1.56
N MET A 162 -29.74 -13.08 -2.06
CA MET A 162 -30.68 -12.07 -2.55
C MET A 162 -31.63 -11.61 -1.45
N VAL A 163 -31.98 -10.33 -1.48
CA VAL A 163 -32.88 -9.72 -0.47
C VAL A 163 -34.30 -10.29 -0.57
N ASN A 164 -34.72 -10.67 -1.77
CA ASN A 164 -36.00 -11.32 -2.06
C ASN A 164 -35.91 -12.86 -1.97
N PHE A 165 -34.99 -13.38 -1.14
CA PHE A 165 -34.86 -14.82 -0.93
C PHE A 165 -36.16 -15.43 -0.38
N ASN A 166 -36.62 -16.50 -1.02
CA ASN A 166 -37.78 -17.27 -0.62
C ASN A 166 -37.39 -18.73 -0.31
N PRO A 167 -37.55 -19.19 0.95
CA PRO A 167 -37.13 -20.54 1.36
C PRO A 167 -37.98 -21.64 0.71
N GLN A 168 -39.25 -21.37 0.38
CA GLN A 168 -40.13 -22.35 -0.28
C GLN A 168 -39.68 -22.59 -1.72
N MET A 169 -39.34 -21.50 -2.43
CA MET A 169 -38.76 -21.54 -3.78
C MET A 169 -37.44 -22.35 -3.79
N TYR A 170 -36.56 -22.08 -2.83
CA TYR A 170 -35.27 -22.77 -2.70
C TYR A 170 -35.43 -24.29 -2.53
N LEU A 171 -36.35 -24.71 -1.64
CA LEU A 171 -36.62 -26.12 -1.39
C LEU A 171 -37.21 -26.83 -2.62
N LEU A 172 -38.10 -26.16 -3.36
CA LEU A 172 -38.67 -26.72 -4.58
C LEU A 172 -37.57 -26.90 -5.65
N GLU A 173 -36.76 -25.87 -5.90
CA GLU A 173 -35.73 -25.94 -6.95
C GLU A 173 -34.61 -26.95 -6.65
N ASN A 174 -34.19 -27.06 -5.38
CA ASN A 174 -33.01 -27.83 -4.99
C ASN A 174 -33.31 -29.14 -4.25
N HIS A 175 -34.51 -29.30 -3.68
CA HIS A 175 -34.88 -30.44 -2.82
C HIS A 175 -36.25 -31.05 -3.16
N GLY A 176 -36.77 -30.81 -4.36
CA GLY A 176 -38.10 -31.30 -4.76
C GLY A 176 -38.29 -32.83 -4.70
N GLU A 177 -37.21 -33.62 -4.84
CA GLU A 177 -37.23 -35.10 -4.75
C GLU A 177 -36.69 -35.63 -3.41
N THR A 178 -36.32 -34.75 -2.47
CA THR A 178 -35.77 -35.13 -1.18
C THR A 178 -36.87 -35.73 -0.28
N SER A 179 -36.56 -36.81 0.42
CA SER A 179 -37.56 -37.47 1.28
C SER A 179 -37.92 -36.60 2.49
N LEU A 180 -39.14 -36.74 3.00
CA LEU A 180 -39.58 -35.99 4.18
C LEU A 180 -38.70 -36.28 5.41
N ASP A 181 -38.19 -37.50 5.53
CA ASP A 181 -37.30 -37.88 6.62
C ASP A 181 -35.92 -37.22 6.50
N ASP A 182 -35.42 -36.99 5.28
CA ASP A 182 -34.21 -36.21 5.03
C ASP A 182 -34.40 -34.73 5.37
N LEU A 183 -35.55 -34.16 5.00
CA LEU A 183 -35.89 -32.78 5.35
C LEU A 183 -36.03 -32.57 6.87
N ARG A 184 -36.57 -33.57 7.59
CA ARG A 184 -36.59 -33.56 9.06
C ARG A 184 -35.18 -33.61 9.65
N ARG A 185 -34.27 -34.40 9.06
CA ARG A 185 -32.85 -34.43 9.47
C ARG A 185 -32.15 -33.10 9.20
N ALA A 186 -32.44 -32.47 8.07
CA ALA A 186 -31.95 -31.14 7.73
C ALA A 186 -32.37 -30.07 8.75
N MET A 187 -33.62 -30.11 9.22
CA MET A 187 -34.11 -29.19 10.24
C MET A 187 -33.30 -29.30 11.54
N VAL A 188 -33.05 -30.54 12.01
CA VAL A 188 -32.22 -30.79 13.20
C VAL A 188 -30.78 -30.32 12.99
N ASN A 189 -30.24 -30.47 11.78
CA ASN A 189 -28.91 -29.99 11.45
C ASN A 189 -28.83 -28.45 11.51
N MET A 190 -29.84 -27.76 10.99
CA MET A 190 -29.93 -26.30 11.00
C MET A 190 -30.05 -25.75 12.43
N GLU A 191 -30.83 -26.41 13.31
CA GLU A 191 -30.92 -26.05 14.72
C GLU A 191 -29.57 -26.22 15.44
N ARG A 192 -28.85 -27.30 15.14
CA ARG A 192 -27.51 -27.53 15.68
C ARG A 192 -26.51 -26.47 15.21
N ALA A 193 -26.50 -26.16 13.91
CA ALA A 193 -25.61 -25.15 13.35
C ALA A 193 -25.81 -23.78 14.02
N LYS A 194 -27.07 -23.38 14.23
CA LYS A 194 -27.40 -22.14 14.96
C LYS A 194 -26.81 -22.10 16.36
N LEU A 195 -26.83 -23.20 17.11
CA LEU A 195 -26.27 -23.27 18.46
C LEU A 195 -24.74 -23.19 18.46
N GLU A 196 -24.09 -23.86 17.51
CA GLU A 196 -22.64 -23.79 17.33
C GLU A 196 -22.17 -22.37 16.99
N ASP A 197 -22.90 -21.65 16.13
CA ASP A 197 -22.59 -20.26 15.79
C ASP A 197 -22.69 -19.32 17.00
N VAL A 198 -23.73 -19.48 17.83
CA VAL A 198 -23.87 -18.70 19.08
C VAL A 198 -22.69 -18.97 20.02
N LYS A 199 -22.34 -20.24 20.21
CA LYS A 199 -21.21 -20.64 21.07
C LYS A 199 -19.86 -20.12 20.55
N LYS A 200 -19.66 -20.15 19.23
CA LYS A 200 -18.47 -19.59 18.58
C LYS A 200 -18.37 -18.09 18.80
N ASN A 201 -19.48 -17.37 18.65
CA ASN A 201 -19.53 -15.92 18.87
C ASN A 201 -19.25 -15.54 20.34
N GLU A 202 -19.80 -16.30 21.31
CA GLU A 202 -19.51 -16.08 22.74
C GLU A 202 -18.02 -16.30 23.09
N ASN A 203 -17.37 -17.28 22.47
CA ASN A 203 -15.95 -17.56 22.69
C ASN A 203 -15.05 -16.47 22.10
N MET A 204 -15.43 -15.87 20.96
CA MET A 204 -14.69 -14.74 20.37
C MET A 204 -14.68 -13.52 21.29
N HIS A 205 -15.79 -13.23 21.99
CA HIS A 205 -15.85 -12.10 22.92
C HIS A 205 -15.03 -12.30 24.22
N LYS A 206 -14.65 -13.53 24.56
CA LYS A 206 -13.84 -13.85 25.75
C LYS A 206 -12.33 -13.87 25.48
N ALA A 207 -11.91 -13.77 24.22
CA ALA A 207 -10.52 -13.88 23.79
C ALA A 207 -9.78 -12.53 23.70
N PHE A 208 -10.38 -11.43 24.19
CA PHE A 208 -9.78 -10.10 24.26
C PHE A 208 -9.65 -9.62 25.71
#